data_AF-A0A1Y1RZ26-F1
#
_entry.id   AF-A0A1Y1RZ26-F1
#
_cell.length_a   1.000
_cell.length_b   1.000
_cell.length_c   1.000
_cell.angle_alpha   90.00
_cell.angle_beta   90.00
_cell.angle_gamma   90.00
#
_symmetry.space_group_name_H-M   'P 1'
#
loop_
_entity.id
_entity.type
_entity.pdbx_description
1 polymer ?
#
loop_
_entity_poly.entity_id
_entity_poly.type
_entity_poly.pdbx_seq_one_letter_code
_entity_poly.pdbx_strand_id
1 'polypeptide(L)'
;MNTILQDLHIHTVYSVGDSAVVPQMTIDFIASLEHADIRGISDHFEYLQGEIFETYRHDVRAHGFYLGCEINTGEETREAVEYPYDYFIYHCRDRESEYRGAEFLVSTGKPVIISHPMAMGANLARVPRECFIEINNRYIWRGDYMNYFSPWTGEFNFVFGSDAHQPNWLNQTIARKAAGDLGIEESILFPKPTPAGTR
;
A
#
# COMPACT_ATOMS: atom_id res chain seq x y z
N MET A 1 -10.18 -7.92 -20.71
CA MET A 1 -9.55 -6.77 -20.02
C MET A 1 -8.36 -7.33 -19.26
N ASN A 2 -7.17 -6.74 -19.35
CA ASN A 2 -6.05 -7.19 -18.50
C ASN A 2 -6.42 -6.86 -17.06
N THR A 3 -6.67 -7.89 -16.26
CA THR A 3 -7.02 -7.75 -14.84
C THR A 3 -5.80 -7.28 -14.06
N ILE A 4 -5.99 -6.31 -13.16
CA ILE A 4 -4.96 -5.93 -12.20
C ILE A 4 -4.77 -7.12 -11.24
N LEU A 5 -3.54 -7.60 -11.07
CA LEU A 5 -3.29 -8.78 -10.24
C LEU A 5 -3.46 -8.45 -8.75
N GLN A 6 -2.94 -7.30 -8.33
CA GLN A 6 -2.92 -6.90 -6.93
C GLN A 6 -3.07 -5.38 -6.80
N ASP A 7 -3.81 -4.94 -5.79
CA ASP A 7 -3.83 -3.56 -5.33
C ASP A 7 -3.96 -3.55 -3.80
N LEU A 8 -2.90 -3.12 -3.11
CA LEU A 8 -2.79 -3.15 -1.65
C LEU A 8 -2.78 -1.74 -1.04
N HIS A 9 -2.83 -0.69 -1.86
CA HIS A 9 -2.81 0.68 -1.38
C HIS A 9 -4.09 1.40 -1.80
N ILE A 10 -5.13 1.24 -0.98
CA ILE A 10 -6.47 1.78 -1.20
C ILE A 10 -6.97 2.38 0.11
N HIS A 11 -7.49 3.61 0.01
CA HIS A 11 -8.06 4.37 1.12
C HIS A 11 -9.58 4.37 1.02
N THR A 12 -10.24 4.34 2.16
CA THR A 12 -11.69 4.25 2.29
C THR A 12 -12.21 5.35 3.20
N VAL A 13 -13.52 5.35 3.44
CA VAL A 13 -14.17 6.23 4.41
C VAL A 13 -13.63 6.10 5.85
N TYR A 14 -12.76 5.13 6.14
CA TYR A 14 -12.07 5.01 7.41
C TYR A 14 -10.92 6.01 7.58
N SER A 15 -10.32 6.51 6.50
CA SER A 15 -9.40 7.66 6.50
C SER A 15 -10.17 9.00 6.67
N VAL A 16 -10.86 9.16 7.80
CA VAL A 16 -11.90 10.21 8.01
C VAL A 16 -11.41 11.66 7.87
N GLY A 17 -10.13 11.93 8.08
CA GLY A 17 -9.54 13.27 7.93
C GLY A 17 -8.97 13.55 6.53
N ASP A 18 -8.92 12.55 5.65
CA ASP A 18 -8.36 12.71 4.32
C ASP A 18 -9.41 13.28 3.35
N SER A 19 -9.25 14.58 3.04
CA SER A 19 -10.15 15.30 2.13
C SER A 19 -10.21 14.77 0.69
N ALA A 20 -9.28 13.91 0.27
CA ALA A 20 -9.32 13.27 -1.03
C ALA A 20 -10.27 12.08 -1.06
N VAL A 21 -10.58 11.47 0.10
CA VAL A 21 -11.53 10.36 0.23
C VAL A 21 -12.95 10.88 0.03
N VAL A 22 -13.64 10.27 -0.93
CA VAL A 22 -15.07 10.55 -1.16
C VAL A 22 -15.96 9.54 -0.43
N PRO A 23 -17.19 9.90 -0.01
CA PRO A 23 -18.09 8.99 0.71
C PRO A 23 -18.41 7.68 -0.02
N GLN A 24 -18.20 7.61 -1.33
CA GLN A 24 -18.40 6.42 -2.15
C GLN A 24 -17.29 5.38 -1.97
N MET A 25 -16.12 5.74 -1.43
CA MET A 25 -15.04 4.79 -1.16
C MET A 25 -15.31 3.97 0.10
N THR A 26 -16.44 3.26 0.12
CA THR A 26 -16.71 2.24 1.13
C THR A 26 -16.07 0.91 0.71
N ILE A 27 -15.83 0.04 1.69
CA ILE A 27 -15.29 -1.31 1.43
C ILE A 27 -16.27 -2.11 0.54
N ASP A 28 -17.58 -2.03 0.81
CA ASP A 28 -18.63 -2.64 -0.03
C ASP A 28 -18.54 -2.21 -1.49
N PHE A 29 -18.36 -0.90 -1.73
CA PHE A 29 -18.29 -0.36 -3.07
C PHE A 29 -17.03 -0.89 -3.79
N ILE A 30 -15.87 -0.86 -3.14
CA ILE A 30 -14.62 -1.42 -3.68
C ILE A 30 -14.77 -2.92 -3.97
N ALA A 31 -15.45 -3.67 -3.10
CA ALA A 31 -15.74 -5.09 -3.31
C ALA A 31 -16.55 -5.33 -4.59
N SER A 32 -17.56 -4.49 -4.84
CA SER A 32 -18.44 -4.62 -6.01
C SER A 32 -17.76 -4.36 -7.37
N LEU A 33 -16.61 -3.69 -7.38
CA LEU A 33 -15.92 -3.32 -8.63
C LEU A 33 -15.01 -4.42 -9.18
N GLU A 34 -14.53 -5.33 -8.32
CA GLU A 34 -13.58 -6.39 -8.69
C GLU A 34 -12.40 -5.88 -9.53
N HIS A 35 -11.88 -4.69 -9.19
CA HIS A 35 -10.86 -4.01 -9.99
C HIS A 35 -9.52 -4.73 -10.02
N ALA A 36 -9.22 -5.50 -8.97
CA ALA A 36 -8.03 -6.34 -8.83
C ALA A 36 -8.35 -7.70 -8.20
N ASP A 37 -7.56 -8.74 -8.55
CA ASP A 37 -7.74 -10.10 -8.02
C ASP A 37 -7.40 -10.18 -6.52
N ILE A 38 -6.27 -9.57 -6.12
CA ILE A 38 -5.81 -9.47 -4.74
C ILE A 38 -6.01 -8.03 -4.28
N ARG A 39 -6.84 -7.84 -3.26
CA ARG A 39 -7.19 -6.51 -2.74
C ARG A 39 -6.83 -6.42 -1.27
N GLY A 40 -6.16 -5.33 -0.93
CA GLY A 40 -5.90 -4.92 0.44
C GLY A 40 -6.40 -3.50 0.65
N ILE A 41 -6.88 -3.23 1.86
CA ILE A 41 -7.29 -1.89 2.29
C ILE A 41 -6.24 -1.40 3.30
N SER A 42 -5.81 -0.15 3.18
CA SER A 42 -4.70 0.39 3.96
C SER A 42 -4.93 1.87 4.29
N ASP A 43 -6.02 2.14 5.00
CA ASP A 43 -6.33 3.48 5.50
C ASP A 43 -5.24 3.99 6.46
N HIS A 44 -5.17 5.32 6.64
CA HIS A 44 -4.16 5.96 7.50
C HIS A 44 -4.32 5.52 8.96
N PHE A 45 -3.23 5.03 9.55
CA PHE A 45 -3.21 4.47 10.90
C PHE A 45 -3.72 5.45 11.97
N GLU A 46 -3.49 6.76 11.80
CA GLU A 46 -3.95 7.81 12.74
C GLU A 46 -5.48 7.82 12.94
N TYR A 47 -6.27 7.24 12.03
CA TYR A 47 -7.72 7.12 12.15
C TYR A 47 -8.20 5.72 12.56
N LEU A 48 -7.29 4.76 12.72
CA LEU A 48 -7.60 3.34 12.94
C LEU A 48 -7.26 2.86 14.36
N GLN A 49 -7.45 3.70 15.37
CA GLN A 49 -7.09 3.38 16.76
C GLN A 49 -8.32 3.19 17.66
N GLY A 50 -8.24 2.23 18.59
CA GLY A 50 -9.32 1.94 19.53
C GLY A 50 -10.50 1.20 18.88
N GLU A 51 -11.74 1.51 19.26
CA GLU A 51 -12.93 0.75 18.84
C GLU A 51 -13.16 0.78 17.32
N ILE A 52 -12.78 1.87 16.64
CA ILE A 52 -12.94 1.99 15.18
C ILE A 52 -12.13 0.95 14.41
N PHE A 53 -10.99 0.52 14.97
CA PHE A 53 -10.16 -0.52 14.37
C PHE A 53 -10.91 -1.83 14.23
N GLU A 54 -11.72 -2.20 15.23
CA GLU A 54 -12.44 -3.47 15.21
C GLU A 54 -13.51 -3.49 14.12
N THR A 55 -14.18 -2.36 13.90
CA THR A 55 -15.12 -2.18 12.78
C THR A 55 -14.39 -2.23 11.44
N TYR A 56 -13.31 -1.47 11.31
CA TYR A 56 -12.45 -1.48 10.12
C TYR A 56 -11.98 -2.90 9.76
N ARG A 57 -11.42 -3.60 10.75
CA ARG A 57 -10.97 -4.99 10.60
C ARG A 57 -12.10 -5.90 10.19
N HIS A 58 -13.27 -5.79 10.83
CA HIS A 58 -14.41 -6.63 10.50
C HIS A 58 -14.82 -6.46 9.04
N ASP A 59 -15.00 -5.22 8.60
CA ASP A 59 -15.46 -4.92 7.24
C ASP A 59 -14.44 -5.38 6.19
N VAL A 60 -13.15 -5.08 6.36
CA VAL A 60 -12.10 -5.52 5.42
C VAL A 60 -12.12 -7.05 5.28
N ARG A 61 -12.21 -7.77 6.41
CA ARG A 61 -12.18 -9.24 6.42
C ARG A 61 -13.47 -9.86 5.89
N ALA A 62 -14.62 -9.23 6.08
CA ALA A 62 -15.90 -9.71 5.58
C ALA A 62 -15.91 -9.88 4.06
N HIS A 63 -15.13 -9.06 3.34
CA HIS A 63 -14.96 -9.13 1.89
C HIS A 63 -13.76 -9.97 1.44
N GLY A 64 -13.05 -10.63 2.36
CA GLY A 64 -11.87 -11.44 2.06
C GLY A 64 -10.66 -10.61 1.61
N PHE A 65 -10.62 -9.31 1.94
CA PHE A 65 -9.48 -8.46 1.66
C PHE A 65 -8.36 -8.65 2.69
N TYR A 66 -7.15 -8.27 2.29
CA TYR A 66 -6.00 -8.18 3.19
C TYR A 66 -6.08 -6.90 4.01
N LEU A 67 -5.77 -7.01 5.30
CA LEU A 67 -5.86 -5.93 6.26
C LEU A 67 -4.52 -5.21 6.35
N GLY A 68 -4.41 -4.04 5.74
CA GLY A 68 -3.24 -3.17 5.86
C GLY A 68 -3.54 -1.92 6.67
N CYS A 69 -2.51 -1.10 6.86
CA CYS A 69 -2.64 0.30 7.21
C CYS A 69 -1.52 1.10 6.56
N GLU A 70 -1.76 2.39 6.34
CA GLU A 70 -0.72 3.34 5.99
C GLU A 70 -0.21 4.06 7.23
N ILE A 71 1.06 3.88 7.52
CA ILE A 71 1.76 4.50 8.64
C ILE A 71 2.49 5.73 8.11
N ASN A 72 2.19 6.89 8.69
CA ASN A 72 2.70 8.17 8.19
C ASN A 72 4.06 8.54 8.77
N THR A 73 4.37 8.09 10.00
CA THR A 73 5.60 8.47 10.70
C THR A 73 6.28 7.30 11.41
N GLY A 74 7.60 7.40 11.61
CA GLY A 74 8.36 6.43 12.39
C GLY A 74 7.88 6.28 13.84
N GLU A 75 7.23 7.29 14.42
CA GLU A 75 6.71 7.26 15.79
C GLU A 75 5.48 6.35 15.91
N GLU A 76 4.59 6.39 14.91
CA GLU A 76 3.39 5.53 14.83
C GLU A 76 3.71 4.05 14.73
N THR A 77 4.88 3.68 14.18
CA THR A 77 5.25 2.27 13.93
C THR A 77 5.14 1.41 15.18
N ARG A 78 5.49 1.93 16.37
CA ARG A 78 5.44 1.18 17.63
C ARG A 78 4.04 0.79 18.03
N GLU A 79 3.07 1.64 17.77
CA GLU A 79 1.68 1.35 18.10
C GLU A 79 1.04 0.49 17.01
N ALA A 80 1.32 0.79 15.73
CA ALA A 80 0.72 0.08 14.61
C ALA A 80 1.02 -1.43 14.60
N VAL A 81 2.19 -1.86 15.09
CA VAL A 81 2.55 -3.29 15.15
C VAL A 81 1.76 -4.10 16.19
N GLU A 82 1.15 -3.44 17.16
CA GLU A 82 0.29 -4.09 18.16
C GLU A 82 -1.05 -4.54 17.55
N TYR A 83 -1.38 -4.06 16.37
CA TYR A 83 -2.58 -4.42 15.65
C TYR A 83 -2.33 -5.59 14.67
N PRO A 84 -3.33 -6.46 14.46
CA PRO A 84 -3.20 -7.68 13.63
C PRO A 84 -3.26 -7.41 12.11
N TYR A 85 -2.58 -6.38 11.62
CA TYR A 85 -2.42 -6.11 10.19
C TYR A 85 -1.65 -7.23 9.49
N ASP A 86 -1.97 -7.50 8.22
CA ASP A 86 -1.26 -8.45 7.35
C ASP A 86 0.00 -7.84 6.72
N TYR A 87 -0.03 -6.54 6.43
CA TYR A 87 1.07 -5.78 5.84
C TYR A 87 1.01 -4.31 6.26
N PHE A 88 2.09 -3.58 5.99
CA PHE A 88 2.18 -2.15 6.23
C PHE A 88 2.49 -1.41 4.95
N ILE A 89 1.76 -0.33 4.70
CA ILE A 89 2.19 0.76 3.83
C ILE A 89 2.92 1.78 4.72
N TYR A 90 4.05 2.30 4.28
CA TYR A 90 4.87 3.18 5.11
C TYR A 90 5.48 4.36 4.35
N HIS A 91 5.21 5.57 4.87
CA HIS A 91 5.81 6.82 4.43
C HIS A 91 7.26 6.97 4.92
N CYS A 92 8.22 6.49 4.14
CA CYS A 92 9.63 6.73 4.43
C CYS A 92 10.12 8.05 3.81
N ARG A 93 10.46 9.05 4.62
CA ARG A 93 11.15 10.29 4.20
C ARG A 93 12.64 10.16 4.48
N ASP A 94 13.50 10.98 3.88
CA ASP A 94 14.94 10.94 4.17
C ASP A 94 15.30 11.52 5.55
N ARG A 95 14.99 10.76 6.60
CA ARG A 95 15.27 11.06 8.01
C ARG A 95 15.59 9.77 8.75
N GLU A 96 16.52 9.84 9.70
CA GLU A 96 16.92 8.69 10.55
C GLU A 96 15.74 8.01 11.24
N SER A 97 14.76 8.79 11.71
CA SER A 97 13.57 8.25 12.37
C SER A 97 12.78 7.33 11.45
N GLU A 98 12.68 7.67 10.16
CA GLU A 98 11.88 6.90 9.22
C GLU A 98 12.57 5.59 8.84
N TYR A 99 13.88 5.61 8.60
CA TYR A 99 14.60 4.37 8.30
C TYR A 99 14.55 3.38 9.48
N ARG A 100 14.68 3.87 10.72
CA ARG A 100 14.48 3.03 11.91
C ARG A 100 13.05 2.51 12.03
N GLY A 101 12.07 3.31 11.61
CA GLY A 101 10.67 2.86 11.51
C GLY A 101 10.52 1.70 10.53
N ALA A 102 11.10 1.82 9.33
CA ALA A 102 11.09 0.75 8.34
C ALA A 102 11.79 -0.53 8.84
N GLU A 103 12.97 -0.41 9.46
CA GLU A 103 13.68 -1.55 10.08
C GLU A 103 12.83 -2.24 11.16
N PHE A 104 12.16 -1.44 11.99
CA PHE A 104 11.29 -1.96 13.04
C PHE A 104 10.08 -2.70 12.46
N LEU A 105 9.42 -2.15 11.44
CA LEU A 105 8.31 -2.83 10.76
C LEU A 105 8.77 -4.13 10.11
N VAL A 106 9.93 -4.14 9.43
CA VAL A 106 10.52 -5.36 8.83
C VAL A 106 10.78 -6.43 9.90
N SER A 107 11.20 -6.03 11.11
CA SER A 107 11.48 -6.98 12.20
C SER A 107 10.26 -7.78 12.66
N THR A 108 9.04 -7.33 12.31
CA THR A 108 7.80 -8.08 12.59
C THR A 108 7.62 -9.30 11.68
N GLY A 109 8.39 -9.40 10.60
CA GLY A 109 8.25 -10.43 9.56
C GLY A 109 7.07 -10.23 8.61
N LYS A 110 6.29 -9.16 8.77
CA LYS A 110 5.19 -8.80 7.87
C LYS A 110 5.74 -8.01 6.66
N PRO A 111 5.10 -8.10 5.47
CA PRO A 111 5.47 -7.26 4.34
C PRO A 111 5.37 -5.77 4.66
N VAL A 112 6.40 -5.01 4.29
CA VAL A 112 6.46 -3.55 4.43
C VAL A 112 6.64 -2.96 3.04
N ILE A 113 5.70 -2.12 2.62
CA ILE A 113 5.71 -1.41 1.34
C ILE A 113 6.05 0.05 1.62
N ILE A 114 7.15 0.55 1.07
CA ILE A 114 7.46 1.98 1.12
C ILE A 114 6.60 2.69 0.08
N SER A 115 5.60 3.46 0.52
CA SER A 115 4.67 4.14 -0.38
C SER A 115 5.30 5.35 -1.06
N HIS A 116 5.02 5.45 -2.37
CA HIS A 116 5.42 6.53 -3.28
C HIS A 116 6.75 7.23 -2.88
N PRO A 117 7.86 6.49 -2.78
CA PRO A 117 9.09 6.96 -2.13
C PRO A 117 9.72 8.18 -2.81
N MET A 118 9.59 8.27 -4.14
CA MET A 118 10.05 9.44 -4.89
C MET A 118 9.32 10.71 -4.46
N ALA A 119 8.00 10.65 -4.25
CA ALA A 119 7.21 11.81 -3.83
C ALA A 119 7.48 12.18 -2.37
N MET A 120 7.86 11.20 -1.53
CA MET A 120 8.24 11.42 -0.13
C MET A 120 9.69 11.86 0.04
N GLY A 121 10.48 11.80 -1.03
CA GLY A 121 11.91 12.11 -1.00
C GLY A 121 12.73 11.07 -0.23
N ALA A 122 12.33 9.79 -0.24
CA ALA A 122 13.12 8.73 0.37
C ALA A 122 14.47 8.57 -0.34
N ASN A 123 15.52 8.22 0.40
CA ASN A 123 16.76 7.74 -0.18
C ASN A 123 16.77 6.20 -0.13
N LEU A 124 16.49 5.56 -1.28
CA LEU A 124 16.40 4.09 -1.37
C LEU A 124 17.72 3.36 -1.04
N ALA A 125 18.86 4.04 -1.04
CA ALA A 125 20.11 3.45 -0.56
C ALA A 125 20.09 3.08 0.93
N ARG A 126 19.17 3.68 1.69
CA ARG A 126 19.05 3.56 3.14
C ARG A 126 17.83 2.78 3.60
N VAL A 127 16.93 2.43 2.67
CA VAL A 127 15.75 1.61 2.96
C VAL A 127 16.20 0.14 3.14
N PRO A 128 15.69 -0.58 4.16
CA PRO A 128 15.96 -2.01 4.33
C PRO A 128 15.58 -2.82 3.08
N ARG A 129 16.43 -3.74 2.64
CA ARG A 129 16.25 -4.47 1.36
C ARG A 129 15.08 -5.44 1.39
N GLU A 130 14.62 -5.80 2.58
CA GLU A 130 13.45 -6.62 2.83
C GLU A 130 12.13 -5.88 2.54
N CYS A 131 12.16 -4.54 2.48
CA CYS A 131 11.00 -3.75 2.08
C CYS A 131 10.68 -3.92 0.59
N PHE A 132 9.40 -3.79 0.28
CA PHE A 132 8.91 -3.63 -1.09
C PHE A 132 8.85 -2.15 -1.43
N ILE A 133 9.15 -1.81 -2.69
CA ILE A 133 9.12 -0.44 -3.19
C ILE A 133 7.88 -0.25 -4.05
N GLU A 134 7.06 0.74 -3.71
CA GLU A 134 5.85 1.03 -4.47
C GLU A 134 6.14 1.86 -5.73
N ILE A 135 5.66 1.36 -6.88
CA ILE A 135 5.40 2.20 -8.06
C ILE A 135 3.94 2.68 -7.97
N ASN A 136 3.79 3.90 -7.44
CA ASN A 136 2.48 4.44 -7.09
C ASN A 136 1.80 5.15 -8.27
N ASN A 137 0.57 4.76 -8.60
CA ASN A 137 -0.14 5.28 -9.77
C ASN A 137 -0.42 6.79 -9.69
N ARG A 138 -0.69 7.30 -8.49
CA ARG A 138 -1.06 8.70 -8.26
C ARG A 138 0.14 9.64 -8.31
N TYR A 139 1.32 9.18 -7.93
CA TYR A 139 2.49 10.05 -7.72
C TYR A 139 3.67 9.81 -8.65
N ILE A 140 3.76 8.66 -9.33
CA ILE A 140 4.92 8.29 -10.17
C ILE A 140 5.25 9.32 -11.26
N TRP A 141 4.27 10.07 -11.75
CA TRP A 141 4.44 11.07 -12.81
C TRP A 141 4.94 12.43 -12.29
N ARG A 142 5.05 12.64 -10.98
CA ARG A 142 5.41 13.95 -10.40
C ARG A 142 6.91 14.25 -10.41
N GLY A 143 7.74 13.30 -10.84
CA GLY A 143 9.19 13.45 -10.88
C GLY A 143 9.83 12.58 -11.94
N ASP A 144 11.16 12.64 -12.03
CA ASP A 144 11.94 11.81 -12.94
C ASP A 144 12.09 10.39 -12.38
N TYR A 145 11.03 9.60 -12.54
CA TYR A 145 10.99 8.22 -12.07
C TYR A 145 12.05 7.35 -12.76
N MET A 146 12.43 7.66 -14.00
CA MET A 146 13.47 6.93 -14.72
C MET A 146 14.79 7.04 -13.95
N ASN A 147 15.23 8.27 -13.65
CA ASN A 147 16.46 8.47 -12.89
C ASN A 147 16.34 7.97 -11.43
N TYR A 148 15.19 8.16 -10.79
CA TYR A 148 15.02 7.77 -9.38
C TYR A 148 15.04 6.26 -9.17
N PHE A 149 14.33 5.48 -10.00
CA PHE A 149 14.17 4.04 -9.79
C PHE A 149 15.19 3.15 -10.53
N SER A 150 15.77 3.61 -11.65
CA SER A 150 16.71 2.78 -12.45
C SER A 150 17.87 2.17 -11.64
N PRO A 151 18.48 2.85 -10.65
CA PRO A 151 19.57 2.26 -9.87
C PRO A 151 19.15 1.06 -8.98
N TRP A 152 17.86 0.80 -8.85
CA TRP A 152 17.30 -0.06 -7.80
C TRP A 152 16.51 -1.26 -8.34
N THR A 153 16.34 -1.39 -9.66
CA THR A 153 15.47 -2.40 -10.30
C THR A 153 15.92 -3.85 -10.07
N GLY A 154 17.17 -4.08 -9.68
CA GLY A 154 17.70 -5.39 -9.27
C GLY A 154 17.98 -5.53 -7.77
N GLU A 155 17.73 -4.49 -6.98
CA GLU A 155 18.07 -4.43 -5.55
C GLU A 155 16.84 -4.54 -4.63
N PHE A 156 15.65 -4.27 -5.16
CA PHE A 156 14.39 -4.36 -4.44
C PHE A 156 13.34 -5.13 -5.21
N ASN A 157 12.37 -5.66 -4.46
CA ASN A 157 11.11 -6.12 -5.00
C ASN A 157 10.13 -4.94 -5.10
N PHE A 158 9.29 -4.95 -6.12
CA PHE A 158 8.39 -3.84 -6.41
C PHE A 158 6.93 -4.27 -6.37
N VAL A 159 6.07 -3.38 -5.86
CA VAL A 159 4.61 -3.53 -5.90
C VAL A 159 3.98 -2.35 -6.60
N PHE A 160 2.82 -2.55 -7.22
CA PHE A 160 2.07 -1.47 -7.84
C PHE A 160 0.84 -1.16 -6.99
N GLY A 161 0.66 0.12 -6.68
CA GLY A 161 -0.44 0.59 -5.84
C GLY A 161 -1.20 1.72 -6.53
N SER A 162 -2.53 1.74 -6.34
CA SER A 162 -3.36 2.82 -6.87
C SER A 162 -3.28 4.09 -6.02
N ASP A 163 -3.14 3.95 -4.71
CA ASP A 163 -3.36 5.01 -3.71
C ASP A 163 -4.73 5.68 -3.91
N ALA A 164 -5.73 4.83 -4.17
CA ALA A 164 -7.05 5.28 -4.54
C ALA A 164 -7.81 5.82 -3.34
N HIS A 165 -8.19 7.09 -3.42
CA HIS A 165 -9.12 7.75 -2.50
C HIS A 165 -10.48 8.02 -3.17
N GLN A 166 -10.61 7.67 -4.45
CA GLN A 166 -11.82 7.87 -5.26
C GLN A 166 -12.02 6.70 -6.22
N PRO A 167 -13.26 6.39 -6.63
CA PRO A 167 -13.55 5.27 -7.52
C PRO A 167 -12.76 5.28 -8.83
N ASN A 168 -12.63 6.46 -9.45
CA ASN A 168 -11.89 6.64 -10.70
C ASN A 168 -10.36 6.52 -10.54
N TRP A 169 -9.86 6.44 -9.31
CA TRP A 169 -8.43 6.26 -9.02
C TRP A 169 -8.06 4.78 -8.81
N LEU A 170 -9.03 3.85 -8.78
CA LEU A 170 -8.84 2.40 -8.67
C LEU A 170 -8.28 1.76 -9.97
N ASN A 171 -7.24 2.37 -10.53
CA ASN A 171 -6.48 1.85 -11.65
C ASN A 171 -4.98 1.94 -11.36
N GLN A 172 -4.19 1.25 -12.16
CA GLN A 172 -2.72 1.26 -12.06
C GLN A 172 -2.06 1.51 -13.42
N THR A 173 -2.78 2.16 -14.34
CA THR A 173 -2.33 2.30 -15.74
C THR A 173 -0.99 3.05 -15.83
N ILE A 174 -0.83 4.13 -15.06
CA ILE A 174 0.39 4.94 -15.09
C ILE A 174 1.52 4.23 -14.35
N ALA A 175 1.23 3.61 -13.20
CA ALA A 175 2.20 2.79 -12.48
C ALA A 175 2.77 1.66 -13.36
N ARG A 176 1.89 0.91 -14.02
CA ARG A 176 2.27 -0.21 -14.90
C ARG A 176 3.04 0.25 -16.14
N LYS A 177 2.70 1.42 -16.69
CA LYS A 177 3.49 2.03 -17.78
C LYS A 177 4.91 2.35 -17.32
N ALA A 178 5.05 3.04 -16.18
CA ALA A 178 6.37 3.40 -15.63
C ALA A 178 7.20 2.14 -15.29
N ALA A 179 6.57 1.13 -14.70
CA ALA A 179 7.22 -0.15 -14.43
C ALA A 179 7.72 -0.84 -15.72
N GLY A 180 6.90 -0.83 -16.78
CA GLY A 180 7.31 -1.35 -18.09
C GLY A 180 8.49 -0.59 -18.69
N ASP A 181 8.55 0.74 -18.54
CA ASP A 181 9.68 1.56 -19.00
C ASP A 181 10.97 1.26 -18.24
N LEU A 182 10.84 0.90 -16.96
CA LEU A 182 11.95 0.53 -16.06
C LEU A 182 12.34 -0.96 -16.15
N GLY A 183 11.56 -1.79 -16.86
CA GLY A 183 11.73 -3.25 -16.88
C GLY A 183 11.45 -3.93 -15.53
N ILE A 184 10.58 -3.34 -14.70
CA ILE A 184 10.21 -3.85 -13.38
C ILE A 184 9.05 -4.84 -13.49
N GLU A 185 9.21 -6.01 -12.86
CA GLU A 185 8.12 -6.98 -12.66
C GLU A 185 7.45 -6.79 -11.30
N GLU A 186 6.14 -7.04 -11.25
CA GLU A 186 5.35 -6.92 -10.03
C GLU A 186 5.58 -8.12 -9.09
N SER A 187 5.88 -7.84 -7.83
CA SER A 187 5.91 -8.83 -6.77
C SER A 187 4.52 -9.02 -6.17
N ILE A 188 4.03 -10.26 -6.18
CA ILE A 188 2.74 -10.63 -5.59
C ILE A 188 2.95 -11.06 -4.14
N LEU A 189 2.35 -10.35 -3.20
CA LEU A 189 2.64 -10.53 -1.76
C LEU A 189 1.77 -11.60 -1.13
N PHE A 190 0.58 -11.80 -1.69
CA PHE A 190 -0.44 -12.63 -1.09
C PHE A 190 -1.08 -13.58 -2.10
N PRO A 191 -1.57 -14.75 -1.66
CA PRO A 191 -2.37 -15.61 -2.52
C PRO A 191 -3.69 -14.94 -2.87
N LYS A 192 -4.25 -15.30 -4.04
CA LYS A 192 -5.62 -14.93 -4.38
C LYS A 192 -6.58 -15.46 -3.30
N PRO A 193 -7.49 -14.63 -2.75
CA PRO A 193 -8.51 -15.12 -1.84
C PRO A 193 -9.29 -16.25 -2.50
N THR A 194 -9.44 -17.38 -1.81
CA THR A 194 -10.30 -18.46 -2.30
C THR A 194 -11.75 -18.07 -2.04
N PRO A 195 -12.67 -18.19 -3.01
CA PRO A 195 -14.09 -17.93 -2.77
C PRO A 195 -14.57 -18.78 -1.59
N ALA A 196 -15.27 -18.16 -0.64
CA ALA A 196 -15.91 -18.89 0.45
C ALA A 196 -17.00 -19.81 -0.14
N GLY A 197 -16.69 -21.10 -0.34
CA GLY A 197 -17.69 -22.06 -0.85
C GLY A 197 -17.21 -23.30 -1.60
N THR A 198 -15.93 -23.67 -1.61
CA THR A 198 -15.48 -24.97 -2.13
C THR A 198 -14.75 -25.78 -1.06
N ARG A 199 -15.54 -26.44 -0.20
CA ARG A 199 -15.16 -27.67 0.50
C ARG A 199 -16.27 -28.69 0.31
#